data_AF-J1Q4M1-F1
#
_entry.id   AF-J1Q4M1-F1
#
_cell.length_a   1.000
_cell.length_b   1.000
_cell.length_c   1.000
_cell.angle_alpha   90.00
_cell.angle_beta   90.00
_cell.angle_gamma   90.00
#
_symmetry.space_group_name_H-M   'P 1'
#
loop_
_entity.id
_entity.type
_entity.pdbx_description
1 polymer ?
#
loop_
_entity_poly.entity_id
_entity_poly.type
_entity_poly.pdbx_seq_one_letter_code
_entity_poly.pdbx_strand_id
1 'polypeptide(L)' 'MLNLAKREHLALADIQKVKAALQQQGFYLQLPPPVANLLDEHRAALQQTTLSNKESE' A
#
# COMPACT_ATOMS: atom_id res chain seq x y z
N MET A 1 15.46 21.21 -8.68
CA MET A 1 16.11 20.34 -7.67
C MET A 1 15.07 19.97 -6.61
N LEU A 2 14.77 18.69 -6.43
CA LEU A 2 13.77 18.25 -5.44
C LEU A 2 14.38 18.34 -4.03
N ASN A 3 13.80 19.17 -3.16
CA ASN A 3 14.33 19.34 -1.79
C ASN A 3 13.73 18.26 -0.87
N LEU A 4 14.48 17.18 -0.66
CA LEU A 4 14.13 16.06 0.22
C LEU A 4 14.44 16.33 1.71
N ALA A 5 15.13 17.43 2.02
CA ALA A 5 15.54 17.74 3.39
C ALA A 5 14.40 18.33 4.24
N LYS A 6 13.44 19.01 3.61
CA LYS A 6 12.30 19.65 4.29
C LYS A 6 10.98 18.89 4.15
N ARG A 7 10.97 17.74 3.46
CA ARG A 7 9.75 16.92 3.27
C ARG A 7 9.79 15.73 4.20
N GLU A 8 8.93 15.74 5.19
CA GLU A 8 8.72 14.58 6.08
C GLU A 8 7.91 13.48 5.41
N HIS A 9 7.00 13.82 4.49
CA HIS A 9 6.10 12.87 3.83
C HIS A 9 6.15 13.05 2.31
N LEU A 10 6.46 11.98 1.58
CA LEU A 10 6.10 11.86 0.16
C LEU A 10 4.78 11.10 0.10
N ALA A 11 3.80 11.64 -0.63
CA ALA A 11 2.40 11.18 -0.59
C ALA A 11 2.21 9.65 -0.57
N LEU A 12 2.99 8.90 -1.36
CA LEU A 12 2.94 7.43 -1.40
C LEU A 12 4.30 6.78 -1.12
N ALA A 13 5.33 7.55 -0.78
CA ALA A 13 6.69 7.04 -0.66
C ALA A 13 7.29 7.32 0.73
N ASP A 14 7.98 6.33 1.26
CA ASP A 14 8.71 6.47 2.51
C ASP A 14 10.02 7.23 2.28
N ILE A 15 10.17 8.38 2.93
CA ILE A 15 11.35 9.24 2.82
C ILE A 15 12.64 8.53 3.23
N GLN A 16 12.59 7.60 4.19
CA GLN A 16 13.78 6.85 4.63
C GLN A 16 14.24 5.89 3.53
N LYS A 17 13.30 5.17 2.90
CA LYS A 17 13.60 4.29 1.76
C LYS A 17 14.14 5.08 0.57
N VAL A 18 13.57 6.25 0.30
CA VAL A 18 14.04 7.13 -0.78
C VAL A 18 15.47 7.59 -0.52
N LYS A 19 15.79 8.08 0.67
CA LYS A 19 17.15 8.52 1.02
C LYS A 19 18.15 7.37 0.92
N ALA A 20 17.81 6.20 1.47
CA ALA A 20 18.66 5.02 1.41
C ALA A 20 18.91 4.57 -0.03
N ALA A 21 17.86 4.49 -0.86
CA ALA A 21 17.97 4.08 -2.26
C ALA A 21 18.74 5.11 -3.11
N LEU A 22 18.55 6.42 -2.87
CA LEU A 22 19.35 7.45 -3.53
C LEU A 22 20.82 7.38 -3.13
N GLN A 23 21.14 7.05 -1.87
CA GLN A 23 22.53 6.89 -1.42
C GLN A 23 23.18 5.61 -1.95
N GLN A 24 22.42 4.52 -2.06
CA GLN A 24 22.96 3.21 -2.46
C GLN A 24 22.91 2.96 -3.97
N GLN A 25 21.78 3.23 -4.61
CA GLN A 25 21.51 2.96 -6.04
C GLN A 25 21.52 4.22 -6.91
N GLY A 26 21.42 5.42 -6.32
CA GLY A 26 21.36 6.69 -7.06
C GLY A 26 19.98 7.06 -7.62
N PHE A 27 18.99 6.17 -7.49
CA PHE A 27 17.61 6.41 -7.90
C PHE A 27 16.62 5.68 -6.99
N TYR A 28 15.38 6.18 -6.89
CA TYR A 28 14.28 5.53 -6.19
C TYR A 28 13.05 5.54 -7.10
N LEU A 29 12.52 4.36 -7.42
CA LEU A 29 11.33 4.23 -8.26
C LEU A 29 10.07 4.19 -7.37
N GLN A 30 9.19 5.17 -7.55
CA GLN A 30 7.87 5.17 -6.91
C GLN A 30 6.86 4.51 -7.84
N LEU A 31 6.53 3.25 -7.57
CA LEU A 31 5.40 2.59 -8.23
C LEU A 31 4.11 2.85 -7.43
N PRO A 32 2.97 3.04 -8.11
CA PRO A 32 1.68 3.03 -7.42
C PRO A 32 1.45 1.65 -6.78
N PRO A 33 0.72 1.58 -5.65
CA PRO A 33 0.30 0.31 -5.09
C PRO A 33 -0.51 -0.48 -6.14
N PRO A 34 -0.41 -1.82 -6.15
CA PRO A 34 -1.19 -2.64 -7.05
C PRO A 34 -2.69 -2.37 -6.82
N VAL A 35 -3.46 -2.38 -7.90
CA VAL A 35 -4.90 -2.19 -7.82
C VAL A 35 -5.50 -3.35 -7.03
N ALA A 36 -6.29 -3.04 -6.02
CA ALA A 36 -6.99 -4.03 -5.22
C ALA A 36 -7.93 -4.87 -6.10
N ASN A 37 -7.94 -6.19 -5.90
CA ASN A 37 -8.88 -7.07 -6.59
C ASN A 37 -10.24 -7.06 -5.88
N LEU A 38 -11.10 -6.14 -6.30
CA LEU A 38 -12.43 -5.94 -5.70
C LEU A 38 -13.33 -7.18 -5.77
N LEU A 39 -13.13 -8.07 -6.75
CA LEU A 39 -13.90 -9.29 -6.86
C LEU A 39 -13.55 -10.30 -5.75
N ASP A 40 -12.28 -10.41 -5.39
CA ASP A 40 -11.85 -11.29 -4.31
C ASP A 40 -12.31 -10.75 -2.95
N GLU A 41 -12.23 -9.44 -2.74
CA GLU A 41 -12.77 -8.78 -1.54
C GLU A 41 -14.27 -9.03 -1.38
N HIS A 42 -15.05 -8.87 -2.46
CA HIS A 42 -16.48 -9.11 -2.45
C HIS A 42 -16.81 -10.59 -2.17
N ARG A 43 -16.06 -11.54 -2.76
CA ARG A 43 -16.23 -12.98 -2.49
C ARG A 43 -15.93 -13.32 -1.03
N ALA A 44 -14.86 -12.77 -0.45
CA ALA A 44 -14.51 -12.98 0.95
C ALA A 44 -15.59 -12.41 1.89
N ALA A 45 -16.11 -11.20 1.59
CA ALA A 45 -17.18 -10.59 2.35
C ALA A 45 -18.47 -11.44 2.34
N LEU A 46 -18.86 -11.97 1.18
CA LEU A 46 -20.01 -12.88 1.07
C LEU A 46 -19.81 -14.17 1.88
N GLN A 47 -18.62 -14.77 1.83
CA GLN A 47 -18.32 -15.97 2.61
C GLN A 47 -18.42 -15.71 4.12
N GLN A 48 -17.90 -14.58 4.61
CA GLN A 48 -18.01 -14.20 6.02
C GLN A 48 -19.47 -14.00 6.45
N THR A 49 -20.29 -13.35 5.61
CA THR A 49 -21.74 -13.21 5.86
C THR A 49 -22.43 -14.58 5.96
N THR A 50 -22.08 -15.54 5.11
CA THR A 50 -22.67 -16.89 5.17
C THR A 50 -22.24 -17.70 6.39
N LEU A 51 -21.06 -17.45 6.96
CA LEU A 51 -20.55 -18.13 8.15
C LEU A 51 -21.20 -17.55 9.41
N SER A 52 -21.28 -16.22 9.52
CA SER A 52 -21.92 -15.52 10.65
C SER A 52 -23.41 -15.86 10.81
N ASN A 53 -24.14 -16.00 9.70
CA ASN A 53 -25.54 -16.43 9.75
C ASN A 53 -25.72 -17.90 10.16
N LYS A 54 -24.70 -18.75 9.97
CA LYS A 54 -24.77 -20.18 10.27
C LYS A 54 -24.43 -20.51 11.73
N GLU A 55 -23.76 -19.61 12.44
CA GLU A 55 -23.47 -19.71 13.87
C GLU A 55 -24.63 -19.20 14.75
N SER A 56 -25.70 -18.67 14.13
CA SER A 56 -26.87 -18.11 14.82
C SER A 56 -28.13 -19.00 14.76
N GLU A 57 -28.04 -20.22 14.23
CA GLU A 57 -29.12 -21.23 14.19
C GLU A 57 -28.85 -22.42 15.11
#